data_AF-A0A4Y2DV65-F1
#
_entry.id   AF-A0A4Y2DV65-F1
#
_cell.length_a   1.000
_cell.length_b   1.000
_cell.length_c   1.000
_cell.angle_alpha   90.00
_cell.angle_beta   90.00
_cell.angle_gamma   90.00
#
_symmetry.space_group_name_H-M   'P 1'
#
loop_
_entity.id
_entity.type
_entity.pdbx_description
1 polymer ?
#
loop_
_entity_poly.entity_id
_entity_poly.type
_entity_poly.pdbx_seq_one_letter_code
_entity_poly.pdbx_strand_id
1 'polypeptide(L)'
;MSSKKIPQEENNKRRKIIVEMKHKIIQKQERGVSLDNLALTYNRSTSTICKILKNKDRIKKIDASKGMTRILSMKRLRILVDVERLFLIWINENQLQGNSVKKISVKRISFVNRHPQCCKAR
;
A
#
# COMPACT_ATOMS: atom_id res chain seq x y z
N MET A 1 -14.65 25.17 -42.08
CA MET A 1 -14.21 25.56 -40.72
C MET A 1 -13.22 24.52 -40.22
N SER A 2 -11.93 24.84 -40.26
CA SER A 2 -10.82 23.90 -39.99
C SER A 2 -10.65 23.69 -38.49
N SER A 3 -10.72 22.43 -38.02
CA SER A 3 -10.50 22.09 -36.62
C SER A 3 -9.02 22.21 -36.26
N LYS A 4 -8.69 23.20 -35.45
CA LYS A 4 -7.36 23.36 -34.83
C LYS A 4 -7.03 22.13 -33.99
N LYS A 5 -6.04 21.34 -34.43
CA LYS A 5 -5.40 20.30 -33.63
C LYS A 5 -4.62 20.98 -32.48
N ILE A 6 -5.01 20.67 -31.26
CA ILE A 6 -4.26 21.02 -30.05
C ILE A 6 -3.06 20.07 -29.97
N PRO A 7 -1.82 20.57 -29.77
CA PRO A 7 -0.63 19.73 -29.68
C PRO A 7 -0.73 18.75 -28.50
N GLN A 8 -0.70 17.46 -28.81
CA GLN A 8 -0.49 16.38 -27.85
C GLN A 8 0.99 16.39 -27.46
N GLU A 9 1.31 16.94 -26.29
CA GLU A 9 2.65 16.81 -25.73
C GLU A 9 2.80 15.42 -25.08
N GLU A 10 3.50 14.57 -25.79
CA GLU A 10 3.84 13.21 -25.44
C GLU A 10 4.84 13.19 -24.28
N ASN A 11 4.34 13.07 -23.06
CA ASN A 11 5.14 12.57 -21.94
C ASN A 11 4.48 11.34 -21.34
N ASN A 12 4.74 10.18 -21.97
CA ASN A 12 4.23 8.87 -21.59
C ASN A 12 4.88 8.33 -20.29
N LYS A 13 5.00 9.18 -19.27
CA LYS A 13 5.23 8.78 -17.88
C LYS A 13 3.86 8.45 -17.31
N ARG A 14 3.58 7.16 -17.06
CA ARG A 14 2.36 6.71 -16.37
C ARG A 14 2.20 7.50 -15.07
N ARG A 15 1.35 8.53 -15.06
CA ARG A 15 1.04 9.30 -13.85
C ARG A 15 0.33 8.39 -12.87
N LYS A 16 1.02 8.02 -11.79
CA LYS A 16 0.52 7.09 -10.78
C LYS A 16 -0.70 7.71 -10.11
N ILE A 17 -1.87 7.09 -10.30
CA ILE A 17 -3.10 7.54 -9.64
C ILE A 17 -3.13 6.95 -8.23
N ILE A 18 -3.17 7.84 -7.24
CA ILE A 18 -3.29 7.48 -5.82
C ILE A 18 -4.63 6.76 -5.61
N VAL A 19 -4.65 5.75 -4.74
CA VAL A 19 -5.85 4.94 -4.46
C VAL A 19 -7.05 5.82 -4.08
N GLU A 20 -6.83 6.83 -3.25
CA GLU A 20 -7.84 7.82 -2.86
C GLU A 20 -8.51 8.52 -4.07
N MET A 21 -7.73 8.88 -5.09
CA MET A 21 -8.28 9.50 -6.30
C MET A 21 -9.20 8.54 -7.06
N LYS A 22 -8.89 7.24 -7.06
CA LYS A 22 -9.76 6.23 -7.68
C LYS A 22 -11.10 6.12 -6.95
N HIS A 23 -11.10 6.21 -5.61
CA HIS A 23 -12.33 6.25 -4.83
C HIS A 23 -13.18 7.48 -5.14
N LYS A 24 -12.56 8.66 -5.20
CA LYS A 24 -13.27 9.90 -5.56
C LYS A 24 -13.89 9.83 -6.97
N ILE A 25 -13.21 9.19 -7.92
CA ILE A 25 -13.74 8.95 -9.27
C ILE A 25 -14.96 8.02 -9.23
N ILE A 26 -14.87 6.89 -8.51
CA ILE A 26 -16.00 5.95 -8.36
C ILE A 26 -17.19 6.64 -7.69
N GLN A 27 -16.97 7.37 -6.60
CA GLN A 27 -18.03 8.07 -5.87
C GLN A 27 -18.74 9.12 -6.73
N LYS A 28 -18.00 9.90 -7.53
CA LYS A 28 -18.61 10.88 -8.45
C LYS A 28 -19.38 10.22 -9.59
N GLN A 29 -18.90 9.09 -10.09
CA GLN A 29 -19.61 8.32 -11.13
C GLN A 29 -20.92 7.72 -10.59
N GLU A 30 -20.93 7.24 -9.34
CA GLU A 30 -22.15 6.75 -8.67
C GLU A 30 -23.16 7.86 -8.40
N ARG A 31 -22.70 9.11 -8.29
CA ARG A 31 -23.55 10.31 -8.24
C ARG A 31 -24.03 10.76 -9.64
N GLY A 32 -23.72 10.02 -10.71
CA GLY A 32 -24.19 10.30 -12.06
C GLY A 32 -23.32 11.26 -12.89
N VAL A 33 -22.09 11.58 -12.45
CA VAL A 33 -21.20 12.43 -13.25
C VAL A 33 -20.72 11.68 -14.51
N SER A 34 -20.86 12.32 -15.67
CA SER A 34 -20.41 11.77 -16.97
C SER A 34 -18.90 11.47 -17.00
N LEU A 35 -18.52 10.45 -17.77
CA LEU A 35 -17.13 10.02 -17.95
C LEU A 35 -16.25 11.13 -18.54
N ASP A 36 -16.78 11.93 -19.44
CA ASP A 36 -16.04 13.03 -20.08
C ASP A 36 -15.73 14.13 -19.05
N ASN A 37 -16.71 14.46 -18.22
CA ASN A 37 -16.53 15.41 -17.13
C ASN A 37 -15.52 14.90 -16.09
N LEU A 38 -15.50 13.59 -15.81
CA LEU A 38 -14.49 12.97 -14.94
C LEU A 38 -13.09 13.00 -15.57
N ALA A 39 -12.97 12.69 -16.86
CA ALA A 39 -11.72 12.74 -17.59
C ALA A 39 -11.12 14.15 -17.55
N LEU A 40 -11.96 15.17 -17.78
CA LEU A 40 -11.58 16.59 -17.69
C LEU A 40 -11.19 16.99 -16.27
N THR A 41 -12.04 16.70 -15.28
CA THR A 41 -11.84 17.11 -13.88
C THR A 41 -10.54 16.56 -13.29
N TYR A 42 -10.19 15.32 -13.62
CA TYR A 42 -8.99 14.66 -13.09
C TYR A 42 -7.79 14.73 -14.04
N ASN A 43 -7.94 15.41 -15.19
CA ASN A 43 -6.96 15.46 -16.28
C ASN A 43 -6.41 14.06 -16.61
N ARG A 44 -7.31 13.13 -16.92
CA ARG A 44 -7.00 11.74 -17.27
C ARG A 44 -7.71 11.34 -18.54
N SER A 45 -7.13 10.40 -19.28
CA SER A 45 -7.80 9.84 -20.44
C SER A 45 -9.08 9.11 -20.02
N THR A 46 -10.09 9.14 -20.89
CA THR A 46 -11.33 8.37 -20.74
C THR A 46 -11.04 6.89 -20.57
N SER A 47 -10.06 6.34 -21.30
CA SER A 47 -9.60 4.95 -21.16
C SER A 47 -9.11 4.62 -19.74
N THR A 48 -8.45 5.56 -19.07
CA THR A 48 -7.99 5.40 -17.69
C THR A 48 -9.17 5.40 -16.71
N ILE A 49 -10.12 6.33 -16.90
CA ILE A 49 -11.35 6.39 -16.10
C ILE A 49 -12.15 5.09 -16.25
N CYS A 50 -12.39 4.63 -17.48
CA CYS A 50 -13.05 3.35 -17.75
C CYS A 50 -12.35 2.17 -17.07
N LYS A 51 -11.01 2.13 -17.08
CA LYS A 51 -10.26 1.06 -16.41
C LYS A 51 -10.39 1.11 -14.88
N ILE A 52 -10.52 2.29 -14.30
CA ILE A 52 -10.81 2.45 -12.87
C ILE A 52 -12.21 1.90 -12.56
N LEU A 53 -13.21 2.28 -13.35
CA LEU A 53 -14.60 1.85 -13.16
C LEU A 53 -14.79 0.34 -13.39
N LYS A 54 -14.11 -0.26 -14.36
CA LYS A 54 -14.10 -1.73 -14.56
C LYS A 54 -13.55 -2.49 -13.35
N ASN A 55 -12.66 -1.87 -12.57
CA ASN A 55 -12.08 -2.48 -11.37
C ASN A 55 -12.71 -1.96 -10.07
N LYS A 56 -13.91 -1.34 -10.13
CA LYS A 56 -14.55 -0.67 -8.99
C LYS A 56 -14.71 -1.57 -7.77
N ASP A 57 -15.11 -2.83 -7.96
CA ASP A 57 -15.40 -3.76 -6.85
C ASP A 57 -14.12 -4.18 -6.12
N ARG A 58 -13.04 -4.40 -6.87
CA ARG A 58 -11.70 -4.61 -6.29
C ARG A 58 -11.20 -3.41 -5.52
N ILE A 59 -11.44 -2.20 -6.03
CA ILE A 59 -11.04 -0.95 -5.36
C ILE A 59 -11.83 -0.76 -4.06
N LYS A 60 -13.15 -0.99 -4.07
CA LYS A 60 -14.01 -0.96 -2.87
C LYS A 60 -13.62 -2.02 -1.84
N LYS A 61 -13.30 -3.25 -2.26
CA LYS A 61 -12.89 -4.33 -1.35
C LYS A 61 -11.56 -4.03 -0.63
N ILE A 62 -10.62 -3.39 -1.31
CA ILE A 62 -9.34 -2.97 -0.70
C ILE A 62 -9.58 -1.98 0.44
N ASP A 63 -10.56 -1.09 0.29
CA ASP A 63 -10.93 -0.07 1.27
C ASP A 63 -11.72 -0.66 2.44
N ALA A 64 -12.71 -1.51 2.15
CA ALA A 64 -13.48 -2.23 3.19
C ALA A 64 -12.59 -3.12 4.07
N SER A 65 -11.53 -3.71 3.51
CA SER A 65 -10.57 -4.52 4.25
C SER A 65 -9.56 -3.70 5.06
N LYS A 66 -9.44 -2.40 4.80
CA LYS A 66 -8.34 -1.57 5.31
C LYS A 66 -8.80 -0.13 5.42
N GLY A 67 -9.39 0.26 6.55
CA GLY A 67 -9.47 1.66 6.93
C GLY A 67 -8.08 2.30 6.78
N MET A 68 -7.90 3.07 5.71
CA MET A 68 -6.75 3.92 5.45
C MET A 68 -5.36 3.27 5.66
N THR A 69 -4.97 2.28 4.83
CA THR A 69 -3.53 2.04 4.59
C THR A 69 -2.96 3.17 3.74
N ARG A 70 -2.75 4.31 4.39
CA ARG A 70 -2.00 5.46 3.91
C ARG A 70 -0.67 4.95 3.31
N ILE A 71 -0.59 4.95 1.98
CA ILE A 71 0.66 5.18 1.25
C ILE A 71 1.77 4.12 1.47
N LEU A 72 1.45 2.81 1.52
CA LEU A 72 2.50 1.79 1.49
C LEU A 72 2.51 0.98 0.18
N SER A 73 3.61 1.15 -0.57
CA SER A 73 4.02 0.27 -1.68
C SER A 73 3.91 -1.20 -1.25
N MET A 74 3.41 -2.08 -2.12
CA MET A 74 3.27 -3.51 -1.83
C MET A 74 4.56 -4.16 -1.30
N LYS A 75 5.74 -3.64 -1.68
CA LYS A 75 7.03 -4.07 -1.14
C LYS A 75 7.17 -3.77 0.36
N ARG A 76 6.73 -2.60 0.81
CA ARG A 76 6.70 -2.24 2.25
C ARG A 76 5.68 -3.07 3.02
N LEU A 77 4.56 -3.44 2.39
CA LEU A 77 3.58 -4.32 3.02
C LEU A 77 4.16 -5.71 3.31
N ARG A 78 4.91 -6.29 2.35
CA ARG A 78 5.61 -7.57 2.56
C ARG A 78 6.64 -7.48 3.67
N ILE A 79 7.50 -6.46 3.64
CA ILE A 79 8.52 -6.23 4.69
C ILE A 79 7.85 -6.08 6.06
N LEU A 80 6.74 -5.34 6.16
CA LEU A 80 6.01 -5.20 7.43
C LEU A 80 5.44 -6.54 7.91
N VAL A 81 4.83 -7.33 7.04
CA VAL A 81 4.30 -8.65 7.40
C VAL A 81 5.43 -9.58 7.89
N ASP A 82 6.58 -9.58 7.21
CA ASP A 82 7.73 -10.38 7.61
C ASP A 82 8.29 -9.92 8.97
N VAL A 83 8.37 -8.61 9.19
CA VAL A 83 8.82 -8.02 10.47
C VAL A 83 7.84 -8.31 11.60
N GLU A 84 6.53 -8.17 11.38
CA GLU A 84 5.49 -8.52 12.36
C GLU A 84 5.56 -10.00 12.76
N ARG A 85 5.78 -10.89 11.78
CA ARG A 85 5.94 -12.32 12.03
C ARG A 85 7.19 -12.62 12.86
N LEU A 86 8.34 -12.04 12.48
CA LEU A 86 9.59 -12.20 13.24
C LEU A 86 9.46 -11.64 14.66
N PHE A 87 8.76 -10.51 14.80
CA PHE A 87 8.54 -9.87 16.08
C PHE A 87 7.66 -10.74 17.00
N LEU A 88 6.63 -11.40 16.46
CA LEU A 88 5.79 -12.31 17.21
C LEU A 88 6.56 -13.55 17.69
N ILE A 89 7.40 -14.13 16.83
CA ILE A 89 8.28 -15.26 17.21
C ILE A 89 9.20 -14.83 18.35
N TRP A 90 9.84 -13.66 18.22
CA TRP A 90 10.72 -13.14 19.25
C TRP A 90 10.00 -12.89 20.59
N ILE A 91 8.79 -12.32 20.58
CA ILE A 91 7.98 -12.14 21.79
C ILE A 91 7.71 -13.50 22.46
N ASN A 92 7.32 -14.50 21.67
CA ASN A 92 7.02 -15.83 22.18
C ASN A 92 8.26 -16.48 22.82
N GLU A 93 9.41 -16.41 22.15
CA GLU A 93 10.69 -16.89 22.68
C GLU A 93 11.10 -16.16 23.98
N ASN A 94 10.87 -14.85 24.06
CA ASN A 94 11.18 -14.07 25.27
C ASN A 94 10.26 -14.40 26.44
N GLN A 95 8.97 -14.65 26.17
CA GLN A 95 8.03 -15.10 27.19
C GLN A 95 8.41 -16.50 27.72
N LEU A 96 8.81 -17.42 26.83
CA LEU A 96 9.29 -18.75 27.22
C LEU A 96 10.57 -18.69 28.08
N GLN A 97 11.41 -17.67 27.89
CA GLN A 97 12.58 -17.42 28.74
C GLN A 97 12.25 -16.74 30.07
N GLY A 98 10.97 -16.53 30.39
CA GLY A 98 10.52 -15.93 31.66
C GLY A 98 10.60 -14.41 31.72
N ASN A 99 10.91 -13.74 30.59
CA ASN A 99 10.97 -12.28 30.55
C ASN A 99 9.56 -11.69 30.47
N SER A 100 9.14 -10.90 31.48
CA SER A 100 7.81 -10.30 31.47
C SER A 100 7.75 -9.14 30.48
N VAL A 101 6.97 -9.29 29.41
CA VAL A 101 6.79 -8.28 28.36
C VAL A 101 5.76 -7.24 28.80
N LYS A 102 6.04 -6.48 29.86
CA LYS A 102 5.08 -5.50 30.45
C LYS A 102 5.02 -4.17 29.70
N LYS A 103 6.09 -3.81 28.98
CA LYS A 103 6.18 -2.60 28.15
C LYS A 103 7.24 -2.83 27.07
N ILE A 104 6.81 -2.99 25.82
CA ILE A 104 7.73 -3.19 24.70
C ILE A 104 8.38 -1.84 24.39
N SER A 105 9.52 -1.57 25.01
CA SER A 105 10.44 -0.54 24.53
C SER A 105 11.15 -1.11 23.31
N VAL A 106 10.73 -0.71 22.10
CA VAL A 106 11.41 -1.10 20.84
C VAL A 106 12.81 -0.48 20.83
N LYS A 107 13.76 -1.16 21.47
CA LYS A 107 15.18 -0.80 21.43
C LYS A 107 15.76 -1.43 20.17
N ARG A 108 16.62 -0.67 19.47
CA ARG A 108 17.36 -1.12 18.29
C ARG A 108 17.92 -2.51 18.55
N ILE A 109 17.42 -3.52 17.84
CA ILE A 109 17.90 -4.90 17.96
C ILE A 109 19.33 -4.91 17.45
N SER A 110 20.30 -4.81 18.35
CA SER A 110 21.67 -5.21 18.07
C SER A 110 21.67 -6.73 18.00
N PHE A 111 21.74 -7.26 16.78
CA PHE A 111 21.93 -8.67 16.50
C PHE A 111 23.31 -9.08 17.07
N VAL A 112 23.35 -9.43 18.35
CA VAL A 112 24.55 -10.03 18.94
C VAL A 112 24.50 -11.49 18.54
N ASN A 113 25.29 -11.84 17.53
CA ASN A 113 25.65 -13.22 17.21
C ASN A 113 26.23 -13.86 18.46
N ARG A 114 25.40 -14.56 19.23
CA ARG A 114 25.87 -15.44 20.31
C ARG A 114 26.45 -16.68 19.62
N HIS A 115 27.76 -16.65 19.40
CA HIS A 115 28.55 -17.81 19.04
C HIS A 115 28.28 -18.92 20.09
N PRO A 116 27.95 -20.16 19.70
CA PRO A 116 27.92 -21.25 20.66
C PRO A 116 29.36 -21.48 21.10
N GLN A 117 29.71 -21.07 22.32
CA GLN A 117 30.85 -21.66 23.01
C GLN A 117 30.44 -23.08 23.37
N CYS A 118 30.95 -24.04 22.60
CA CYS A 118 30.89 -25.45 22.98
C CYS A 118 31.70 -25.63 24.26
N CYS A 119 31.01 -25.73 25.39
CA CYS A 119 31.58 -26.22 26.64
C CYS A 119 31.80 -27.74 26.53
N LYS A 120 33.08 -28.08 26.36
CA LYS A 120 33.83 -29.28 26.78
C LYS A 120 33.02 -30.46 27.36
N ALA A 121 33.16 -31.63 26.73
CA ALA A 121 33.07 -32.91 27.44
C ALA A 121 34.46 -33.29 27.96
N ARG A 122 34.44 -33.88 29.15
CA ARG A 122 35.54 -34.22 30.06
C ARG A 122 36.48 -35.28 29.51
#